data_AF-A0A8H5NF69-F1
#
_entry.id   AF-A0A8H5NF69-F1
#
_cell.length_a   1.000
_cell.length_b   1.000
_cell.length_c   1.000
_cell.angle_alpha   90.00
_cell.angle_beta   90.00
_cell.angle_gamma   90.00
#
_symmetry.space_group_name_H-M   'P 1'
#
loop_
_entity.id
_entity.type
_entity.pdbx_description
1 polymer ?
#
loop_
_entity_poly.entity_id
_entity_poly.type
_entity_poly.pdbx_seq_one_letter_code
_entity_poly.pdbx_strand_id
1 'polypeptide(L)'
;MAYSNWLIYGALLTGQRLDLAHWLQWYAFDVIGSITFQRRFGFLERRHDVDEMISKINDGLELVKIIGENYWPDTMGKFLKKLQREIDEADKGGHLSEYVTYQESLKLPYLQATLKEAMRMHPAVGFPLERYVPEGGAEVCGYNLPAGTNISTSAPLMHIDKGVFGHDARIFRPERWLEASPENLSLMDRTFMAFGHGSRTCIGKNISLMEMGKLIPQLFRHFDIEWA
;
A
#
# COMPACT_ATOMS: atom_id res chain seq x y z
N MET A 1 -27.25 -11.14 -15.31
CA MET A 1 -28.06 -9.94 -15.02
C MET A 1 -27.26 -8.80 -14.34
N ALA A 2 -25.91 -8.84 -14.32
CA ALA A 2 -25.07 -7.80 -13.70
C ALA A 2 -24.46 -6.78 -14.68
N TYR A 3 -24.60 -7.01 -16.00
CA TYR A 3 -23.96 -6.18 -17.03
C TYR A 3 -24.76 -4.93 -17.44
N SER A 4 -26.03 -4.82 -17.04
CA SER A 4 -26.92 -3.71 -17.46
C SER A 4 -26.73 -2.41 -16.67
N ASN A 5 -26.00 -2.43 -15.55
CA ASN A 5 -25.81 -1.24 -14.71
C ASN A 5 -24.55 -0.41 -15.07
N TRP A 6 -23.59 -0.97 -15.82
CA TRP A 6 -22.35 -0.27 -16.14
C TRP A 6 -22.59 0.95 -17.05
N LEU A 7 -23.55 0.85 -17.98
CA LEU A 7 -23.93 1.94 -18.89
C LEU A 7 -24.65 3.10 -18.18
N ILE A 8 -25.31 2.85 -17.03
CA ILE A 8 -26.02 3.89 -16.28
C ILE A 8 -25.06 4.61 -15.32
N TYR A 9 -24.13 3.89 -14.67
CA TYR A 9 -23.23 4.50 -13.68
C TYR A 9 -21.89 4.99 -14.25
N GLY A 10 -21.36 4.37 -15.32
CA GLY A 10 -20.09 4.74 -15.95
C GLY A 10 -20.14 6.03 -16.76
N ALA A 11 -21.27 6.31 -17.42
CA ALA A 11 -21.47 7.54 -18.20
C ALA A 11 -21.56 8.82 -17.33
N LEU A 12 -21.84 8.68 -16.03
CA LEU A 12 -22.06 9.79 -15.11
C LEU A 12 -20.77 10.45 -14.57
N LEU A 13 -19.60 9.82 -14.74
CA LEU A 13 -18.35 10.28 -14.12
C LEU A 13 -17.27 10.73 -15.13
N THR A 14 -17.47 10.48 -16.42
CA THR A 14 -16.52 10.90 -17.47
C THR A 14 -16.31 12.42 -17.45
N GLY A 15 -15.06 12.86 -17.33
CA GLY A 15 -14.69 14.28 -17.27
C GLY A 15 -14.80 14.93 -15.88
N GLN A 16 -15.18 14.19 -14.83
CA GLN A 16 -15.17 14.69 -13.47
C GLN A 16 -13.81 14.46 -12.80
N ARG A 17 -13.38 15.42 -11.96
CA ARG A 17 -12.26 15.22 -11.05
C ARG A 17 -12.76 14.45 -9.83
N LEU A 18 -12.12 13.32 -9.54
CA LEU A 18 -12.44 12.45 -8.42
C LEU A 18 -11.26 12.42 -7.45
N ASP A 19 -11.54 12.43 -6.16
CA ASP A 19 -10.53 12.14 -5.15
C ASP A 19 -10.24 10.65 -5.12
N LEU A 20 -9.15 10.25 -5.78
CA LEU A 20 -8.77 8.85 -5.90
C LEU A 20 -8.56 8.16 -4.55
N ALA A 21 -8.11 8.89 -3.51
CA ALA A 21 -7.85 8.29 -2.20
C ALA A 21 -9.15 7.80 -1.55
N HIS A 22 -10.21 8.59 -1.59
CA HIS A 22 -11.54 8.21 -1.08
C HIS A 22 -12.10 6.99 -1.82
N TRP A 23 -12.01 6.97 -3.15
CA TRP A 23 -12.51 5.87 -3.97
C TRP A 23 -11.72 4.57 -3.75
N LEU A 24 -10.40 4.66 -3.60
CA LEU A 24 -9.55 3.52 -3.28
C LEU A 24 -9.90 2.94 -1.91
N GLN A 25 -10.21 3.79 -0.92
CA GLN A 25 -10.63 3.33 0.40
C GLN A 25 -11.95 2.56 0.31
N TRP A 26 -12.96 3.10 -0.38
CA TRP A 26 -14.22 2.40 -0.64
C TRP A 26 -14.04 1.06 -1.36
N TYR A 27 -13.20 1.04 -2.39
CA TYR A 27 -12.85 -0.19 -3.10
C TYR A 27 -12.25 -1.23 -2.15
N ALA A 28 -11.28 -0.85 -1.32
CA ALA A 28 -10.62 -1.76 -0.40
C ALA A 28 -11.61 -2.40 0.59
N PHE A 29 -12.57 -1.62 1.13
CA PHE A 29 -13.61 -2.13 2.01
C PHE A 29 -14.55 -3.12 1.31
N ASP A 30 -14.97 -2.84 0.07
CA ASP A 30 -15.84 -3.75 -0.66
C ASP A 30 -15.14 -5.05 -1.08
N VAL A 31 -13.86 -4.97 -1.40
CA VAL A 31 -13.06 -6.16 -1.73
C VAL A 31 -12.84 -7.05 -0.52
N ILE A 32 -12.40 -6.49 0.62
CA ILE A 32 -12.24 -7.29 1.84
C ILE A 32 -13.60 -7.85 2.31
N GLY A 33 -14.67 -7.08 2.16
CA GLY A 33 -16.04 -7.53 2.38
C GLY A 33 -16.35 -8.79 1.55
N SER A 34 -16.05 -8.74 0.25
CA SER A 34 -16.29 -9.84 -0.68
C SER A 34 -15.50 -11.09 -0.32
N ILE A 35 -14.24 -10.93 0.07
CA ILE A 35 -13.35 -12.05 0.40
C ILE A 35 -13.72 -12.67 1.74
N THR A 36 -13.96 -11.85 2.77
CA THR A 36 -14.16 -12.33 4.14
C THR A 36 -15.60 -12.72 4.43
N PHE A 37 -16.58 -11.98 3.89
CA PHE A 37 -18.00 -12.15 4.19
C PHE A 37 -18.84 -12.59 3.00
N GLN A 38 -18.20 -12.90 1.86
CA GLN A 38 -18.86 -13.30 0.61
C GLN A 38 -19.89 -12.27 0.10
N ARG A 39 -19.75 -11.01 0.51
CA ARG A 39 -20.60 -9.89 0.07
C ARG A 39 -19.85 -8.58 0.14
N ARG A 40 -20.14 -7.68 -0.78
CA ARG A 40 -19.69 -6.28 -0.70
C ARG A 40 -20.46 -5.55 0.39
N PHE A 41 -19.82 -4.58 1.04
CA PHE A 41 -20.50 -3.72 2.00
C PHE A 41 -21.33 -2.65 1.30
N GLY A 42 -20.95 -2.28 0.07
CA GLY A 42 -21.66 -1.37 -0.81
C GLY A 42 -21.09 0.04 -0.84
N PHE A 43 -19.82 0.24 -0.45
CA PHE A 43 -19.20 1.57 -0.43
C PHE A 43 -19.15 2.17 -1.84
N LEU A 44 -18.75 1.40 -2.86
CA LEU A 44 -18.66 1.87 -4.24
C LEU A 44 -20.04 2.14 -4.85
N GLU A 45 -21.04 1.30 -4.56
CA GLU A 45 -22.42 1.51 -5.02
C GLU A 45 -23.01 2.80 -4.43
N ARG A 46 -22.82 2.99 -3.13
CA ARG A 46 -23.50 4.03 -2.37
C ARG A 46 -22.73 5.34 -2.30
N ARG A 47 -21.43 5.33 -2.60
CA ARG A 47 -20.53 6.49 -2.65
C ARG A 47 -20.51 7.31 -1.36
N HIS A 48 -20.54 6.63 -0.21
CA HIS A 48 -20.42 7.23 1.10
C HIS A 48 -19.82 6.25 2.10
N ASP A 49 -19.38 6.76 3.25
CA ASP A 49 -18.90 5.95 4.37
C ASP A 49 -20.04 5.13 4.98
N VAL A 50 -20.08 3.83 4.68
CA VAL A 50 -21.12 2.93 5.17
C VAL A 50 -20.90 2.68 6.66
N ASP A 51 -21.93 2.92 7.46
CA ASP A 51 -21.96 2.75 8.93
C ASP A 51 -20.85 3.49 9.70
N GLU A 52 -20.32 4.58 9.11
CA GLU A 52 -19.22 5.39 9.65
C GLU A 52 -17.93 4.58 9.90
N MET A 53 -17.75 3.46 9.17
CA MET A 53 -16.62 2.56 9.39
C MET A 53 -15.28 3.27 9.11
N ILE A 54 -15.21 4.06 8.03
CA ILE A 54 -13.98 4.78 7.65
C ILE A 54 -13.68 5.90 8.64
N SER A 55 -14.68 6.70 9.00
CA SER A 55 -14.51 7.80 9.96
C SER A 55 -13.99 7.29 11.30
N LYS A 56 -14.57 6.20 11.83
CA LYS A 56 -14.15 5.61 13.11
C LYS A 56 -12.73 5.04 13.07
N ILE A 57 -12.30 4.51 11.93
CA ILE A 57 -10.93 4.02 11.74
C ILE A 57 -9.95 5.18 11.66
N ASN A 58 -10.33 6.26 10.98
CA ASN A 58 -9.51 7.47 10.84
C ASN A 58 -9.21 8.10 12.20
N ASP A 59 -10.19 8.15 13.12
CA ASP A 59 -10.00 8.67 14.48
C ASP A 59 -8.92 7.91 15.27
N GLY A 60 -8.75 6.61 14.98
CA GLY A 60 -7.70 5.79 15.58
C GLY A 60 -6.33 6.02 14.93
N LEU A 61 -6.28 6.34 13.64
CA LEU A 61 -5.06 6.33 12.81
C LEU A 61 -4.39 7.70 12.63
N GLU A 62 -4.77 8.71 13.41
CA GLU A 62 -4.25 10.10 13.29
C GLU A 62 -2.71 10.18 13.27
N LEU A 63 -2.01 9.31 14.01
CA LEU A 63 -0.54 9.25 13.99
C LEU A 63 0.02 8.89 12.60
N VAL A 64 -0.66 8.01 11.86
CA VAL A 64 -0.26 7.59 10.50
C VAL A 64 -0.43 8.74 9.52
N LYS A 65 -1.47 9.57 9.69
CA LYS A 65 -1.70 10.77 8.89
C LYS A 65 -0.59 11.80 9.12
N ILE A 66 -0.26 12.11 10.37
CA ILE A 66 0.80 13.09 10.72
C ILE A 66 2.15 12.66 10.14
N ILE A 67 2.47 11.37 10.20
CA ILE A 67 3.70 10.85 9.60
C ILE A 67 3.59 10.92 8.07
N GLY A 68 2.53 10.41 7.45
CA GLY A 68 2.37 10.40 5.99
C GLY A 68 2.29 11.76 5.30
N GLU A 69 1.56 12.72 5.87
CA GLU A 69 1.30 14.04 5.29
C GLU A 69 2.57 14.90 5.19
N ASN A 70 3.55 14.69 6.06
CA ASN A 70 4.80 15.46 6.07
C ASN A 70 5.85 15.00 5.03
N TYR A 71 5.55 13.96 4.23
CA TYR A 71 6.57 13.30 3.40
C TYR A 71 6.23 13.17 1.91
N TRP A 72 5.11 13.70 1.43
CA TRP A 72 4.82 13.74 -0.01
C TRP A 72 5.40 14.98 -0.66
N PRO A 73 6.50 14.84 -1.43
CA PRO A 73 7.12 15.99 -2.07
C PRO A 73 6.34 16.38 -3.33
N ASP A 74 6.49 17.64 -3.74
CA ASP A 74 6.01 18.18 -5.03
C ASP A 74 6.48 17.37 -6.25
N THR A 75 7.42 16.44 -6.06
CA THR A 75 7.96 15.55 -7.09
C THR A 75 7.13 14.28 -7.34
N MET A 76 6.03 14.04 -6.60
CA MET A 76 5.17 12.85 -6.78
C MET A 76 4.72 12.68 -8.23
N GLY A 77 4.34 13.78 -8.90
CA GLY A 77 3.92 13.75 -10.31
C GLY A 77 4.98 13.19 -11.28
N LYS A 78 6.28 13.32 -10.98
CA LYS A 78 7.35 12.72 -11.79
C LYS A 78 7.31 11.19 -11.71
N PHE A 79 7.08 10.65 -10.52
CA PHE A 79 7.07 9.19 -10.31
C PHE A 79 5.80 8.57 -10.90
N LEU A 80 4.65 9.25 -10.78
CA LEU A 80 3.41 8.84 -11.45
C LEU A 80 3.59 8.77 -12.97
N LYS A 81 4.25 9.76 -13.59
CA LYS A 81 4.55 9.75 -15.03
C LYS A 81 5.46 8.59 -15.44
N LYS A 82 6.44 8.22 -14.62
CA LYS A 82 7.30 7.06 -14.88
C LYS A 82 6.52 5.75 -14.77
N LEU A 83 5.65 5.62 -13.77
CA LEU A 83 4.77 4.46 -13.62
C LEU A 83 3.80 4.33 -14.80
N GLN A 84 3.13 5.42 -15.19
CA GLN A 84 2.29 5.47 -16.39
C GLN A 84 3.07 4.98 -17.62
N ARG A 85 4.28 5.48 -17.81
CA ARG A 85 5.11 5.10 -18.95
C ARG A 85 5.42 3.60 -19.01
N GLU A 86 5.79 2.98 -17.89
CA GLU A 86 6.01 1.52 -17.86
C GLU A 86 4.74 0.75 -18.23
N ILE A 87 3.60 1.16 -17.69
CA ILE A 87 2.30 0.52 -17.95
C ILE A 87 1.92 0.69 -19.43
N ASP A 88 2.08 1.88 -20.00
CA ASP A 88 1.79 2.18 -21.41
C ASP A 88 2.70 1.38 -22.35
N GLU A 89 3.99 1.24 -22.03
CA GLU A 89 4.94 0.48 -22.81
C GLU A 89 4.60 -1.02 -22.79
N ALA A 90 4.22 -1.56 -21.63
CA ALA A 90 3.78 -2.95 -21.49
C ALA A 90 2.45 -3.21 -22.21
N ASP A 91 1.52 -2.25 -22.18
CA ASP A 91 0.25 -2.31 -22.88
C ASP A 91 0.44 -2.32 -24.41
N LYS A 92 1.19 -1.34 -24.94
CA LYS A 92 1.53 -1.26 -26.37
C LYS A 92 2.31 -2.47 -26.87
N GLY A 93 3.12 -3.07 -26.00
CA GLY A 93 3.85 -4.31 -26.28
C GLY A 93 2.99 -5.57 -26.27
N GLY A 94 1.70 -5.48 -25.93
CA GLY A 94 0.81 -6.64 -25.83
C GLY A 94 1.14 -7.56 -24.66
N HIS A 95 1.80 -7.04 -23.61
CA HIS A 95 2.22 -7.82 -22.44
C HIS A 95 1.18 -7.88 -21.33
N LEU A 96 0.06 -7.16 -21.50
CA LEU A 96 -0.97 -7.00 -20.50
C LEU A 96 -2.35 -7.31 -21.10
N SER A 97 -3.06 -8.28 -20.53
CA SER A 97 -4.45 -8.61 -20.88
C SER A 97 -5.41 -7.43 -20.65
N GLU A 98 -6.65 -7.51 -21.17
CA GLU A 98 -7.72 -6.51 -20.91
C GLU A 98 -7.82 -6.21 -19.41
N TYR A 99 -8.01 -7.26 -18.61
CA TYR A 99 -7.87 -7.23 -17.15
C TYR A 99 -6.52 -7.79 -16.76
N VAL A 100 -5.67 -6.93 -16.19
CA VAL A 100 -4.31 -7.27 -15.78
C VAL A 100 -4.36 -8.39 -14.75
N THR A 101 -3.64 -9.47 -15.05
CA THR A 101 -3.46 -10.60 -14.16
C THR A 101 -2.35 -10.33 -13.16
N TYR A 102 -2.32 -11.08 -12.07
CA TYR A 102 -1.24 -10.96 -11.10
C TYR A 102 0.12 -11.32 -11.72
N GLN A 103 0.19 -12.36 -12.54
CA GLN A 103 1.43 -12.80 -13.19
C GLN A 103 1.99 -11.77 -14.17
N GLU A 104 1.12 -11.03 -14.86
CA GLU A 104 1.54 -9.91 -15.71
C GLU A 104 2.07 -8.74 -14.85
N SER A 105 1.39 -8.40 -13.75
CA SER A 105 1.81 -7.31 -12.86
C SER A 105 3.20 -7.53 -12.24
N LEU A 106 3.58 -8.78 -11.98
CA LEU A 106 4.92 -9.13 -11.45
C LEU A 106 6.05 -8.81 -12.44
N LYS A 107 5.74 -8.66 -13.73
CA LYS A 107 6.71 -8.32 -14.79
C LYS A 107 6.90 -6.81 -14.97
N LEU A 108 6.23 -5.99 -14.17
CA LEU A 108 6.32 -4.52 -14.17
C LEU A 108 7.23 -4.05 -13.03
N PRO A 109 8.56 -3.97 -13.22
CA PRO A 109 9.50 -3.73 -12.13
C PRO A 109 9.29 -2.38 -11.43
N TYR A 110 8.94 -1.32 -12.16
CA TYR A 110 8.71 0.00 -11.59
C TYR A 110 7.40 0.04 -10.80
N LEU A 111 6.36 -0.67 -11.22
CA LEU A 111 5.17 -0.90 -10.41
C LEU A 111 5.53 -1.61 -9.09
N GLN A 112 6.31 -2.69 -9.14
CA GLN A 112 6.72 -3.41 -7.92
C GLN A 112 7.49 -2.50 -6.96
N ALA A 113 8.43 -1.71 -7.49
CA ALA A 113 9.19 -0.73 -6.74
C ALA A 113 8.29 0.38 -6.15
N THR A 114 7.31 0.85 -6.92
CA THR A 114 6.36 1.89 -6.51
C THR A 114 5.46 1.41 -5.38
N LEU A 115 4.91 0.20 -5.49
CA LEU A 115 4.10 -0.42 -4.43
C LEU A 115 4.90 -0.54 -3.12
N LYS A 116 6.13 -1.04 -3.24
CA LYS A 116 7.01 -1.24 -2.08
C LYS A 116 7.39 0.09 -1.43
N GLU A 117 7.68 1.11 -2.23
CA GLU A 117 8.00 2.44 -1.73
C GLU A 117 6.79 3.15 -1.10
N ALA A 118 5.61 3.00 -1.68
CA ALA A 118 4.37 3.56 -1.13
C ALA A 118 4.07 2.96 0.25
N MET A 119 4.14 1.64 0.39
CA MET A 119 3.96 0.96 1.67
C MET A 119 5.09 1.24 2.67
N ARG A 120 6.31 1.53 2.20
CA ARG A 120 7.41 1.93 3.08
C ARG A 120 7.11 3.29 3.71
N MET A 121 6.76 4.25 2.87
CA MET A 121 6.53 5.64 3.28
C MET A 121 5.22 5.84 4.02
N HIS A 122 4.19 5.07 3.65
CA HIS A 122 2.86 5.13 4.25
C HIS A 122 2.33 3.71 4.50
N PRO A 123 2.86 3.02 5.54
CA PRO A 123 2.37 1.69 5.88
C PRO A 123 0.93 1.79 6.39
N ALA A 124 0.08 0.83 5.98
CA ALA A 124 -1.33 0.80 6.37
C ALA A 124 -1.54 0.71 7.89
N VAL A 125 -0.58 0.14 8.62
CA VAL A 125 -0.57 0.09 10.08
C VAL A 125 0.64 0.85 10.59
N GLY A 126 0.39 1.98 11.28
CA GLY A 126 1.44 2.77 11.92
C GLY A 126 1.49 2.66 13.44
N PHE A 127 0.67 1.79 14.05
CA PHE A 127 0.73 1.51 15.48
C PHE A 127 1.89 0.58 15.85
N PRO A 128 2.31 0.56 17.13
CA PRO A 128 3.35 -0.34 17.58
C PRO A 128 2.96 -1.83 17.42
N LEU A 129 3.89 -2.64 16.91
CA LEU A 129 3.70 -4.09 16.77
C LEU A 129 4.08 -4.81 18.09
N GLU A 130 3.21 -4.70 19.08
CA GLU A 130 3.48 -5.12 20.47
C GLU A 130 3.67 -6.62 20.66
N ARG A 131 4.58 -6.99 21.56
CA ARG A 131 4.86 -8.34 22.05
C ARG A 131 5.13 -8.28 23.54
N TYR A 132 4.73 -9.32 24.25
CA TYR A 132 5.09 -9.49 25.65
C TYR A 132 6.29 -10.43 25.75
N VAL A 133 7.26 -10.04 26.58
CA VAL A 133 8.40 -10.89 26.93
C VAL A 133 7.87 -12.13 27.67
N PRO A 134 8.27 -13.35 27.28
CA PRO A 134 7.77 -14.58 27.87
C PRO A 134 8.21 -14.75 29.34
N GLU A 135 7.63 -15.74 30.01
CA GLU A 135 8.11 -16.19 31.32
C GLU A 135 9.61 -16.52 31.26
N GLY A 136 10.36 -16.16 32.30
CA GLY A 136 11.82 -16.31 32.36
C GLY A 136 12.63 -15.14 31.77
N GLY A 137 11.98 -14.16 31.13
CA GLY A 137 12.65 -13.01 30.51
C GLY A 137 13.21 -13.31 29.12
N ALA A 138 13.81 -12.30 28.47
CA ALA A 138 14.47 -12.46 27.18
C ALA A 138 15.62 -11.47 27.01
N GLU A 139 16.67 -11.86 26.30
CA GLU A 139 17.72 -10.94 25.86
C GLU A 139 17.41 -10.41 24.45
N VAL A 140 17.37 -9.09 24.28
CA VAL A 140 17.16 -8.43 22.98
C VAL A 140 18.22 -7.36 22.79
N CYS A 141 19.01 -7.45 21.72
CA CYS A 141 20.10 -6.51 21.42
C CYS A 141 21.09 -6.31 22.59
N GLY A 142 21.35 -7.35 23.38
CA GLY A 142 22.23 -7.30 24.57
C GLY A 142 21.56 -6.80 25.84
N TYR A 143 20.25 -6.50 25.82
CA TYR A 143 19.49 -6.05 26.99
C TYR A 143 18.62 -7.19 27.52
N ASN A 144 18.76 -7.48 28.82
CA ASN A 144 17.89 -8.42 29.52
C ASN A 144 16.56 -7.75 29.90
N LEU A 145 15.48 -8.28 29.36
CA LEU A 145 14.13 -7.77 29.54
C LEU A 145 13.35 -8.69 30.49
N PRO A 146 12.70 -8.14 31.54
CA PRO A 146 11.86 -8.92 32.44
C PRO A 146 10.63 -9.52 31.75
N ALA A 147 10.20 -10.69 32.21
CA ALA A 147 8.94 -11.32 31.81
C ALA A 147 7.75 -10.36 31.95
N GLY A 148 6.82 -10.39 31.00
CA GLY A 148 5.64 -9.52 30.98
C GLY A 148 5.91 -8.09 30.50
N THR A 149 7.15 -7.73 30.17
CA THR A 149 7.47 -6.42 29.55
C THR A 149 6.84 -6.33 28.16
N ASN A 150 6.11 -5.24 27.86
CA ASN A 150 5.63 -4.94 26.51
C ASN A 150 6.76 -4.30 25.69
N ILE A 151 7.13 -4.94 24.58
CA ILE A 151 8.08 -4.43 23.59
C ILE A 151 7.39 -4.27 22.26
N SER A 152 7.81 -3.28 21.47
CA SER A 152 7.20 -3.03 20.18
C SER A 152 8.17 -2.42 19.19
N THR A 153 7.82 -2.52 17.92
CA THR A 153 8.51 -1.86 16.81
C THR A 153 7.52 -0.95 16.08
N SER A 154 8.00 0.19 15.58
CA SER A 154 7.22 1.10 14.74
C SER A 154 7.68 1.01 13.30
N ALA A 155 6.85 0.46 12.42
CA ALA A 155 7.16 0.36 10.99
C ALA A 155 7.48 1.73 10.36
N PRO A 156 6.68 2.79 10.57
CA PRO A 156 7.02 4.11 10.02
C PRO A 156 8.39 4.65 10.48
N LEU A 157 8.78 4.42 11.73
CA LEU A 157 10.09 4.88 12.24
C LEU A 157 11.25 4.05 11.67
N MET A 158 11.10 2.72 11.60
CA MET A 158 12.10 1.86 10.98
C MET A 158 12.30 2.18 9.50
N HIS A 159 11.22 2.54 8.81
CA HIS A 159 11.23 2.85 7.39
C HIS A 159 11.91 4.17 7.03
N ILE A 160 12.18 5.07 7.99
CA ILE A 160 12.92 6.32 7.75
C ILE A 160 14.38 6.25 8.22
N ASP A 161 14.86 5.08 8.63
CA ASP A 161 16.25 4.87 9.03
C ASP A 161 17.18 5.13 7.84
N LYS A 162 18.02 6.16 7.96
CA LYS A 162 18.98 6.56 6.92
C LYS A 162 20.11 5.56 6.73
N GLY A 163 20.41 4.74 7.74
CA GLY A 163 21.37 3.64 7.63
C GLY A 163 20.87 2.50 6.74
N VAL A 164 19.55 2.35 6.59
CA VAL A 164 18.93 1.32 5.75
C VAL A 164 18.46 1.88 4.41
N PHE A 165 17.77 3.02 4.43
CA PHE A 165 17.12 3.62 3.27
C PHE A 165 17.88 4.84 2.72
N GLY A 166 19.08 5.13 3.20
CA GLY A 166 19.92 6.23 2.71
C GLY A 166 19.48 7.61 3.20
N HIS A 167 20.26 8.63 2.86
CA HIS A 167 20.04 10.01 3.32
C HIS A 167 18.68 10.59 2.91
N ASP A 168 18.12 10.09 1.82
CA ASP A 168 16.84 10.44 1.24
C ASP A 168 15.69 9.52 1.68
N ALA A 169 15.82 8.82 2.82
CA ALA A 169 14.80 7.90 3.35
C ALA A 169 13.40 8.53 3.52
N ARG A 170 13.31 9.86 3.61
CA ARG A 170 12.03 10.60 3.70
C ARG A 170 11.50 11.09 2.35
N ILE A 171 12.16 10.72 1.25
CA ILE A 171 11.74 11.04 -0.10
C ILE A 171 11.15 9.76 -0.71
N PHE A 172 9.94 9.88 -1.26
CA PHE A 172 9.37 8.83 -2.09
C PHE A 172 10.22 8.65 -3.35
N ARG A 173 10.96 7.53 -3.44
CA ARG A 173 11.88 7.26 -4.55
C ARG A 173 11.85 5.76 -4.91
N PRO A 174 10.91 5.30 -5.75
CA PRO A 174 10.82 3.89 -6.15
C PRO A 174 12.14 3.30 -6.68
N GLU A 175 12.95 4.11 -7.36
CA GLU A 175 14.24 3.71 -7.92
C GLU A 175 15.19 3.09 -6.88
N ARG A 176 15.04 3.39 -5.58
CA ARG A 176 15.85 2.77 -4.53
C ARG A 176 15.77 1.25 -4.51
N TRP A 177 14.64 0.68 -4.92
CA TRP A 177 14.42 -0.76 -4.95
C TRP A 177 15.00 -1.42 -6.21
N LEU A 178 15.34 -0.62 -7.22
CA LEU A 178 15.90 -1.07 -8.49
C LEU A 178 17.43 -0.88 -8.55
N GLU A 179 17.94 0.15 -7.89
CA GLU A 179 19.35 0.55 -7.93
C GLU A 179 20.18 0.02 -6.77
N ALA A 180 19.55 -0.50 -5.71
CA ALA A 180 20.27 -0.99 -4.53
C ALA A 180 21.07 -2.27 -4.82
N SER A 181 22.24 -2.40 -4.18
CA SER A 181 23.02 -3.63 -4.24
C SER A 181 22.25 -4.80 -3.59
N PRO A 182 22.56 -6.06 -3.93
CA PRO A 182 21.91 -7.23 -3.32
C PRO A 182 21.95 -7.22 -1.78
N GLU A 183 23.06 -6.77 -1.19
CA GLU A 183 23.24 -6.68 0.26
C GLU A 183 22.31 -5.62 0.87
N ASN A 184 22.22 -4.46 0.23
CA ASN A 184 21.34 -3.38 0.67
C ASN A 184 19.87 -3.76 0.50
N LEU A 185 19.49 -4.40 -0.62
CA LEU A 185 18.13 -4.91 -0.83
C LEU A 185 17.73 -5.90 0.26
N SER A 186 18.61 -6.84 0.61
CA SER A 186 18.38 -7.81 1.70
C SER A 186 18.16 -7.11 3.05
N LEU A 187 18.95 -6.08 3.35
CA LEU A 187 18.77 -5.29 4.57
C LEU A 187 17.44 -4.51 4.57
N MET A 188 17.11 -3.87 3.45
CA MET A 188 15.85 -3.14 3.27
C MET A 188 14.64 -4.09 3.41
N ASP A 189 14.71 -5.29 2.84
CA ASP A 189 13.66 -6.30 2.93
C ASP A 189 13.46 -6.82 4.36
N ARG A 190 14.56 -7.05 5.08
CA ARG A 190 14.49 -7.44 6.51
C ARG A 190 13.90 -6.34 7.40
N THR A 191 14.05 -5.08 7.00
CA THR A 191 13.57 -3.91 7.75
C THR A 191 12.17 -3.48 7.28
N PHE A 192 11.64 -4.10 6.22
CA PHE A 192 10.34 -3.77 5.66
C PHE A 192 9.20 -4.39 6.49
N MET A 193 8.64 -3.59 7.38
CA MET A 193 7.66 -4.00 8.40
C MET A 193 6.22 -3.63 8.04
N ALA A 194 5.93 -3.24 6.79
CA ALA A 194 4.56 -2.86 6.35
C ALA A 194 3.52 -3.98 6.56
N PHE A 195 3.96 -5.24 6.61
CA PHE A 195 3.13 -6.41 6.90
C PHE A 195 3.55 -7.15 8.18
N GLY A 196 4.41 -6.55 9.01
CA GLY A 196 5.08 -7.26 10.09
C GLY A 196 6.02 -8.37 9.59
N HIS A 197 6.46 -9.23 10.51
CA HIS A 197 7.41 -10.31 10.22
C HIS A 197 7.19 -11.54 11.11
N GLY A 198 7.75 -12.68 10.70
CA GLY A 198 7.74 -13.94 11.46
C GLY A 198 6.37 -14.61 11.52
N SER A 199 6.10 -15.33 12.60
CA SER A 199 4.86 -16.12 12.81
C SER A 199 3.59 -15.29 12.92
N ARG A 200 3.71 -13.96 13.03
CA ARG A 200 2.61 -12.99 13.09
C ARG A 200 2.63 -12.01 11.92
N THR A 201 3.25 -12.41 10.80
CA THR A 201 3.13 -11.67 9.54
C THR A 201 1.66 -11.55 9.14
N CYS A 202 1.30 -10.41 8.56
CA CYS A 202 -0.06 -10.13 8.10
C CYS A 202 -0.61 -11.26 7.22
N ILE A 203 -1.76 -11.81 7.63
CA ILE A 203 -2.46 -12.87 6.90
C ILE A 203 -2.90 -12.41 5.49
N GLY A 204 -3.21 -11.12 5.34
CA GLY A 204 -3.67 -10.52 4.08
C GLY A 204 -2.56 -10.17 3.10
N LYS A 205 -1.27 -10.30 3.46
CA LYS A 205 -0.14 -9.79 2.66
C LYS A 205 -0.23 -10.16 1.18
N ASN A 206 -0.39 -11.45 0.87
CA ASN A 206 -0.37 -11.92 -0.52
C ASN A 206 -1.62 -11.47 -1.30
N ILE A 207 -2.76 -11.37 -0.62
CA ILE A 207 -4.01 -10.88 -1.21
C ILE A 207 -3.86 -9.38 -1.54
N SER A 208 -3.39 -8.57 -0.58
CA SER A 208 -3.18 -7.14 -0.80
C SER A 208 -2.19 -6.85 -1.94
N LEU A 209 -1.07 -7.58 -1.99
CA LEU A 209 -0.09 -7.43 -3.08
C LEU A 209 -0.68 -7.81 -4.43
N MET A 210 -1.49 -8.87 -4.48
CA MET A 210 -2.19 -9.30 -5.70
C MET A 210 -3.20 -8.24 -6.17
N GLU A 211 -4.02 -7.73 -5.26
CA GLU A 211 -5.03 -6.72 -5.55
C GLU A 211 -4.41 -5.43 -6.06
N MET A 212 -3.42 -4.89 -5.34
CA MET A 212 -2.72 -3.68 -5.76
C MET A 212 -2.03 -3.87 -7.11
N GLY A 213 -1.37 -5.02 -7.34
CA GLY A 213 -0.70 -5.33 -8.60
C GLY A 213 -1.65 -5.38 -9.79
N LYS A 214 -2.91 -5.80 -9.59
CA LYS A 214 -3.93 -5.83 -10.66
C LYS A 214 -4.64 -4.49 -10.81
N LEU A 215 -5.02 -3.86 -9.70
CA LEU A 215 -5.84 -2.66 -9.69
C LEU A 215 -5.08 -1.44 -10.20
N ILE A 216 -3.85 -1.22 -9.74
CA ILE A 216 -3.13 0.01 -10.07
C ILE A 216 -2.91 0.15 -11.58
N PRO A 217 -2.42 -0.86 -12.32
CA PRO A 217 -2.30 -0.75 -13.77
C PRO A 217 -3.62 -0.45 -14.49
N GLN A 218 -4.74 -0.96 -13.96
CA GLN A 218 -6.07 -0.68 -14.52
C GLN A 218 -6.47 0.78 -14.30
N LEU A 219 -6.15 1.36 -13.13
CA LEU A 219 -6.42 2.77 -12.87
C LEU A 219 -5.65 3.67 -13.85
N PHE A 220 -4.37 3.40 -14.06
CA PHE A 220 -3.53 4.15 -15.01
C PHE A 220 -3.93 3.95 -16.48
N ARG A 221 -4.62 2.85 -16.84
CA ARG A 221 -5.15 2.63 -18.19
C ARG A 221 -6.45 3.37 -18.47
N HIS A 222 -7.27 3.56 -17.44
CA HIS A 222 -8.65 4.02 -17.60
C HIS A 222 -8.89 5.45 -17.09
N PHE A 223 -7.94 6.03 -16.35
CA PHE A 223 -8.06 7.35 -15.77
C PHE A 223 -6.79 8.18 -15.98
N ASP A 224 -6.97 9.47 -16.25
CA ASP A 224 -5.89 10.45 -16.15
C ASP A 224 -5.65 10.77 -14.68
N ILE A 225 -4.51 10.34 -14.13
CA ILE A 225 -4.15 10.53 -12.72
C ILE A 225 -3.22 11.74 -12.58
N GLU A 226 -3.67 12.75 -11.82
CA GLU A 226 -2.89 13.93 -11.46
C GLU A 226 -2.66 13.97 -9.94
N TRP A 227 -1.49 14.43 -9.52
CA TRP A 227 -1.24 14.76 -8.12
C TRP A 227 -1.87 16.13 -7.81
N ALA A 228 -2.59 16.22 -6.69
CA ALA A 228 -3.29 17.43 -6.25
C ALA A 228 -2.33 18.47 -5.65
#